data_AF-A0A370LQ94-F1
#
_entry.id   AF-A0A370LQ94-F1
#
_cell.length_a   1.000
_cell.length_b   1.000
_cell.length_c   1.000
_cell.angle_alpha   90.00
_cell.angle_beta   90.00
_cell.angle_gamma   90.00
#
_symmetry.space_group_name_H-M   'P 1'
#
loop_
_entity.id
_entity.type
_entity.pdbx_description
1 polymer ?
#
loop_
_entity_poly.entity_id
_entity_poly.type
_entity_poly.pdbx_seq_one_letter_code
_entity_poly.pdbx_strand_id
1 'polypeptide(L)'
;MKYYKVVKTVKNRHYSVNVCSGDVIYGIPERLKYRVVEYKLNEWTRPSYDSKLFIFNDLKFVEMFVDIGLKEPLGPLAFYECEVVNPTKCYWVSLTTSIREFWRLCETRSASAIVHIGLNTRKAPMGTFTADAVKLTRKIEL
;
A
#
# COMPACT_ATOMS: atom_id res chain seq x y z
N MET A 1 -10.89 12.89 11.56
CA MET A 1 -9.76 11.95 11.73
C MET A 1 -8.87 12.07 10.49
N LYS A 2 -7.55 12.16 10.66
CA LYS A 2 -6.61 12.26 9.53
C LYS A 2 -6.18 10.87 9.07
N TYR A 3 -5.90 10.75 7.78
CA TYR A 3 -5.36 9.53 7.18
C TYR A 3 -4.16 9.85 6.31
N TYR A 4 -3.27 8.87 6.22
CA TYR A 4 -2.00 8.98 5.52
C TYR A 4 -1.84 7.87 4.50
N LYS A 5 -1.27 8.22 3.36
CA LYS A 5 -0.98 7.29 2.29
C LYS A 5 0.51 7.35 1.96
N VAL A 6 1.12 6.18 1.90
CA VAL A 6 2.44 6.00 1.30
C VAL A 6 2.24 5.57 -0.14
N VAL A 7 2.98 6.19 -1.05
CA VAL A 7 3.01 5.86 -2.47
C VAL A 7 4.46 5.74 -2.94
N LYS A 8 4.70 4.91 -3.94
CA LYS A 8 5.97 4.87 -4.67
C LYS A 8 5.92 5.88 -5.82
N THR A 9 7.00 6.61 -6.02
CA THR A 9 7.15 7.55 -7.13
C THR A 9 8.00 6.92 -8.23
N VAL A 10 7.47 6.83 -9.45
CA VAL A 10 8.19 6.34 -10.64
C VAL A 10 7.95 7.30 -11.78
N LYS A 11 9.01 7.92 -12.32
CA LYS A 11 8.92 8.92 -13.40
C LYS A 11 7.85 9.99 -13.13
N ASN A 12 7.85 10.57 -11.93
CA ASN A 12 6.88 11.57 -11.44
C ASN A 12 5.41 11.11 -11.34
N ARG A 13 5.15 9.80 -11.37
CA ARG A 13 3.81 9.22 -11.15
C ARG A 13 3.77 8.48 -9.82
N HIS A 14 2.63 8.51 -9.16
CA HIS A 14 2.45 7.97 -7.81
C HIS A 14 1.64 6.68 -7.84
N TYR A 15 2.19 5.60 -7.27
CA TYR A 15 1.57 4.28 -7.30
C TYR A 15 1.45 3.69 -5.91
N SER A 16 0.50 2.77 -5.73
CA SER A 16 0.39 1.98 -4.51
C SER A 16 1.67 1.19 -4.25
N VAL A 17 2.15 1.21 -2.99
CA VAL A 17 3.41 0.55 -2.60
C VAL A 17 3.42 -0.97 -2.82
N ASN A 18 2.25 -1.62 -2.78
CA ASN A 18 2.09 -3.07 -2.99
C ASN A 18 2.50 -3.61 -4.37
N VAL A 19 2.98 -2.78 -5.29
CA VAL A 19 3.04 -3.12 -6.72
C VAL A 19 4.47 -3.18 -7.26
N CYS A 20 5.48 -2.71 -6.53
CA CYS A 20 6.74 -2.36 -7.18
C CYS A 20 8.00 -2.78 -6.40
N SER A 21 8.21 -4.08 -6.19
CA SER A 21 9.58 -4.58 -6.09
C SER A 21 10.20 -4.51 -7.49
N GLY A 22 11.16 -3.59 -7.69
CA GLY A 22 11.85 -3.38 -8.96
C GLY A 22 11.10 -2.45 -9.93
N ASP A 23 11.86 -1.73 -10.76
CA ASP A 23 11.45 -0.69 -11.71
C ASP A 23 10.56 -1.14 -12.89
N VAL A 24 9.59 -2.00 -12.64
CA VAL A 24 9.02 -2.84 -13.68
C VAL A 24 7.50 -2.67 -13.74
N ILE A 25 7.02 -1.43 -13.94
CA ILE A 25 5.66 -1.24 -14.52
C ILE A 25 5.57 -1.98 -15.88
N TYR A 26 6.71 -2.20 -16.54
CA TYR A 26 6.85 -2.84 -17.85
C TYR A 26 6.94 -4.37 -17.86
N GLY A 27 6.94 -5.04 -16.71
CA GLY A 27 7.08 -6.50 -16.62
C GLY A 27 6.26 -7.12 -15.48
N ILE A 28 5.29 -6.36 -14.93
CA ILE A 28 4.19 -6.95 -14.19
C ILE A 28 3.45 -7.88 -15.16
N PRO A 29 3.32 -9.18 -14.85
CA PRO A 29 2.55 -10.11 -15.67
C PRO A 29 1.15 -9.52 -15.95
N GLU A 30 0.63 -9.65 -17.16
CA GLU A 30 -0.64 -9.04 -17.59
C GLU A 30 -1.77 -9.26 -16.56
N ARG A 31 -1.85 -10.49 -16.03
CA ARG A 31 -2.76 -10.93 -14.97
C ARG A 31 -2.60 -10.24 -13.61
N LEU A 32 -1.68 -9.30 -13.46
CA LEU A 32 -1.46 -8.52 -12.24
C LEU A 32 -1.54 -7.02 -12.50
N LYS A 33 -1.58 -6.57 -13.76
CA LYS A 33 -1.66 -5.14 -14.09
C LYS A 33 -2.88 -4.48 -13.46
N TYR A 34 -3.98 -5.21 -13.32
CA TYR A 34 -5.17 -4.75 -12.62
C TYR A 34 -4.95 -4.43 -11.14
N ARG A 35 -3.80 -4.76 -10.53
CA ARG A 35 -3.49 -4.40 -9.13
C ARG A 35 -2.68 -3.12 -9.01
N VAL A 36 -2.21 -2.58 -10.13
CA VAL A 36 -1.49 -1.30 -10.18
C VAL A 36 -2.49 -0.17 -10.04
N VAL A 37 -2.46 0.49 -8.88
CA VAL A 37 -3.28 1.67 -8.64
C VAL A 37 -2.39 2.90 -8.72
N GLU A 38 -2.62 3.72 -9.73
CA GLU A 38 -2.05 5.06 -9.82
C GLU A 38 -2.90 6.06 -9.05
N TYR A 39 -2.23 6.98 -8.37
CA TYR A 39 -2.84 8.09 -7.66
C TYR A 39 -2.49 9.39 -8.35
N LYS A 40 -3.48 10.28 -8.43
CA LYS A 40 -3.30 11.67 -8.81
C LYS A 40 -3.68 12.57 -7.66
N LEU A 41 -2.97 13.68 -7.53
CA LEU A 41 -3.24 14.65 -6.48
C LEU A 41 -4.65 15.24 -6.69
N ASN A 42 -5.42 15.32 -5.62
CA ASN A 42 -6.79 15.81 -5.59
C ASN A 42 -7.81 15.02 -6.44
N GLU A 43 -7.48 13.79 -6.85
CA GLU A 43 -8.43 12.89 -7.52
C GLU A 43 -8.77 11.69 -6.65
N TRP A 44 -10.04 11.28 -6.68
CA TRP A 44 -10.48 10.06 -6.01
C TRP A 44 -9.97 8.83 -6.76
N THR A 45 -9.20 8.03 -6.06
CA THR A 45 -8.67 6.76 -6.55
C THR A 45 -9.46 5.63 -5.91
N ARG A 46 -9.97 4.70 -6.71
CA ARG A 46 -10.69 3.50 -6.25
C ARG A 46 -9.82 2.26 -6.42
N PRO A 47 -9.99 1.22 -5.58
CA PRO A 47 -9.36 -0.06 -5.84
C PRO A 47 -9.89 -0.64 -7.14
N SER A 48 -9.04 -1.38 -7.83
CA SER A 48 -9.37 -2.15 -9.03
C SER A 48 -9.57 -3.61 -8.66
N TYR A 49 -10.65 -4.23 -9.17
CA TYR A 49 -11.04 -5.63 -8.90
C TYR A 49 -10.97 -6.00 -7.40
N ASP A 50 -10.01 -6.87 -7.03
CA ASP A 50 -9.80 -7.43 -5.68
C ASP A 50 -8.65 -6.75 -4.90
N SER A 51 -8.24 -5.55 -5.30
CA SER A 51 -7.22 -4.79 -4.57
C SER A 51 -7.82 -4.03 -3.38
N LYS A 52 -6.96 -3.67 -2.41
CA LYS A 52 -7.34 -2.84 -1.27
C LYS A 52 -6.45 -1.60 -1.22
N LEU A 53 -7.04 -0.45 -0.90
CA LEU A 53 -6.30 0.78 -0.69
C LEU A 53 -5.89 0.88 0.78
N PHE A 54 -4.66 0.45 1.08
CA PHE A 54 -4.12 0.58 2.43
C PHE A 54 -3.79 2.03 2.78
N ILE A 55 -4.21 2.48 3.96
CA ILE A 55 -3.94 3.80 4.53
C ILE A 55 -3.55 3.64 6.00
N PHE A 56 -2.98 4.69 6.59
CA PHE A 56 -2.61 4.75 8.01
C PHE A 56 -3.40 5.86 8.69
N ASN A 57 -3.73 5.70 9.97
CA ASN A 57 -4.41 6.74 10.75
C ASN A 57 -3.47 7.54 11.67
N ASP A 58 -2.19 7.21 11.70
CA ASP A 58 -1.15 7.86 12.51
C ASP A 58 0.17 7.85 11.74
N LEU A 59 0.93 8.95 11.81
CA LEU A 59 2.25 9.08 11.19
C LEU A 59 3.26 8.10 11.77
N LYS A 60 3.15 7.75 13.06
CA LYS A 60 4.05 6.76 13.68
C LYS A 60 3.99 5.41 12.98
N PHE A 61 2.81 4.99 12.51
CA PHE A 61 2.68 3.75 11.75
C PHE A 61 3.24 3.87 10.33
N VAL A 62 3.26 5.08 9.76
CA VAL A 62 3.92 5.36 8.49
C VAL A 62 5.44 5.26 8.64
N GLU A 63 6.01 5.90 9.66
CA GLU A 63 7.44 5.82 10.00
C GLU A 63 7.86 4.37 10.24
N MET A 64 7.12 3.65 11.08
CA MET A 64 7.33 2.22 11.30
C MET A 64 7.25 1.41 10.00
N PHE A 65 6.32 1.73 9.10
CA PHE A 65 6.22 1.05 7.80
C PHE A 65 7.49 1.28 6.96
N VAL A 66 7.98 2.51 6.91
CA VAL A 66 9.20 2.89 6.17
C VAL A 66 10.43 2.20 6.77
N ASP A 67 10.63 2.29 8.08
CA ASP A 67 11.80 1.76 8.79
C ASP A 67 11.85 0.22 8.80
N ILE A 68 10.69 -0.41 8.97
CA ILE A 68 10.61 -1.85 9.20
C ILE A 68 10.45 -2.60 7.88
N GLY A 69 9.67 -2.07 6.94
CA GLY A 69 9.29 -2.75 5.70
C GLY A 69 10.37 -2.74 4.64
N LEU A 70 11.22 -1.72 4.58
CA LEU A 70 11.93 -1.37 3.34
C LEU A 70 13.45 -1.44 3.51
N LYS A 71 14.01 -2.65 3.52
CA LYS A 71 15.47 -2.87 3.53
C LYS A 71 16.13 -2.80 2.15
N GLU A 72 15.36 -2.89 1.07
CA GLU A 72 15.83 -2.73 -0.31
C GLU A 72 15.12 -1.54 -0.97
N PRO A 73 15.76 -0.82 -1.92
CA PRO A 73 15.25 0.45 -2.37
C PRO A 73 13.97 0.23 -3.18
N LEU A 74 12.81 0.48 -2.56
CA LEU A 74 11.54 0.65 -3.26
C LEU A 74 11.54 1.88 -4.20
N GLY A 75 12.69 2.44 -4.54
CA GLY A 75 12.80 3.73 -5.19
C GLY A 75 12.27 4.86 -4.28
N PRO A 76 12.11 6.07 -4.83
CA PRO A 76 11.66 7.21 -4.04
C PRO A 76 10.20 7.02 -3.60
N LEU A 77 9.96 7.11 -2.30
CA LEU A 77 8.62 7.15 -1.72
C LEU A 77 8.13 8.58 -1.61
N ALA A 78 6.82 8.74 -1.58
CA ALA A 78 6.17 9.98 -1.20
C ALA A 78 5.04 9.70 -0.21
N PHE A 79 4.84 10.67 0.68
CA PHE A 79 3.88 10.59 1.77
C PHE A 79 2.83 11.66 1.59
N TYR A 80 1.58 11.32 1.83
CA TYR A 80 0.46 12.22 1.65
C TYR A 80 -0.53 12.13 2.80
N GLU A 81 -1.08 13.27 3.22
CA GLU A 81 -2.39 13.31 3.85
C GLU A 81 -3.47 12.98 2.79
N CYS A 82 -4.52 12.28 3.20
CA CYS A 82 -5.59 11.86 2.30
C CYS A 82 -6.98 11.92 2.93
N GLU A 83 -7.97 12.11 2.07
CA GLU A 83 -9.38 11.87 2.35
C GLU A 83 -9.74 10.44 1.92
N VAL A 84 -10.65 9.81 2.65
CA VAL A 84 -10.94 8.38 2.47
C VAL A 84 -12.44 8.10 2.60
N VAL A 85 -12.93 7.14 1.82
CA VAL A 85 -14.31 6.65 1.86
C VAL A 85 -14.35 5.29 2.56
N ASN A 86 -15.25 5.15 3.54
CA ASN A 86 -15.48 3.93 4.32
C ASN A 86 -14.20 3.28 4.88
N PRO A 87 -13.38 4.02 5.65
CA PRO A 87 -12.16 3.47 6.23
C PRO A 87 -12.50 2.33 7.20
N THR A 88 -12.05 1.13 6.86
CA THR A 88 -12.23 -0.08 7.67
C THR A 88 -10.92 -0.41 8.35
N LYS A 89 -10.94 -0.51 9.69
CA LYS A 89 -9.74 -0.84 10.47
C LYS A 89 -9.29 -2.27 10.13
N CYS A 90 -8.01 -2.44 9.86
CA CYS A 90 -7.43 -3.78 9.76
C CYS A 90 -7.18 -4.31 11.18
N TYR A 91 -7.66 -5.52 11.45
CA TYR A 91 -7.46 -6.19 12.73
C TYR A 91 -6.46 -7.33 12.56
N TRP A 92 -5.16 -7.05 12.47
CA TRP A 92 -4.15 -8.12 12.56
C TRP A 92 -3.53 -8.16 13.95
N VAL A 93 -3.67 -9.33 14.57
CA VAL A 93 -3.01 -9.76 15.78
C VAL A 93 -2.40 -11.12 15.44
N SER A 94 -1.22 -11.14 14.83
CA SER A 94 -0.40 -12.35 14.82
C SER A 94 0.76 -12.13 15.76
N LEU A 95 0.87 -12.97 16.79
CA LEU A 95 2.00 -13.01 17.72
C LEU A 95 3.29 -13.52 17.05
N THR A 96 3.20 -14.10 15.84
CA THR A 96 4.31 -14.80 15.19
C THR A 96 4.83 -14.11 13.93
N THR A 97 4.06 -13.23 13.29
CA THR A 97 4.48 -12.52 12.06
C THR A 97 4.64 -11.03 12.35
N SER A 98 5.90 -10.57 12.41
CA SER A 98 6.21 -9.15 12.61
C SER A 98 5.66 -8.27 11.47
N ILE A 99 5.45 -6.98 11.74
CA ILE A 99 5.12 -5.96 10.72
C ILE A 99 6.06 -6.08 9.51
N ARG A 100 7.36 -6.31 9.79
CA ARG A 100 8.41 -6.56 8.80
C ARG A 100 8.07 -7.70 7.87
N GLU A 101 7.72 -8.84 8.44
CA GLU A 101 7.49 -10.05 7.67
C GLU A 101 6.20 -9.97 6.86
N PHE A 102 5.17 -9.30 7.37
CA PHE A 102 3.96 -9.03 6.59
C PHE A 102 4.29 -8.27 5.31
N TRP A 103 4.99 -7.13 5.43
CA TRP A 103 5.32 -6.29 4.28
C TRP A 103 6.34 -6.96 3.34
N ARG A 104 7.34 -7.67 3.87
CA ARG A 104 8.24 -8.51 3.08
C ARG A 104 7.50 -9.62 2.30
N LEU A 105 6.46 -10.21 2.87
CA LEU A 105 5.65 -11.23 2.18
C LEU A 105 4.76 -10.63 1.09
N CYS A 106 4.32 -9.38 1.24
CA CYS A 106 3.65 -8.64 0.17
C CYS A 106 4.60 -8.35 -1.00
N GLU A 107 5.90 -8.21 -0.74
CA GLU A 107 6.95 -7.99 -1.77
C GLU A 107 7.40 -9.29 -2.46
N THR A 108 7.70 -10.34 -1.68
CA THR A 108 8.37 -11.56 -2.17
C THR A 108 7.44 -12.57 -2.84
N ARG A 109 6.12 -12.50 -2.62
CA ARG A 109 5.19 -13.42 -3.24
C ARG A 109 4.84 -12.94 -4.64
N SER A 110 5.55 -13.52 -5.60
CA SER A 110 5.19 -13.53 -7.02
C SER A 110 3.69 -13.79 -7.22
N ALA A 111 3.18 -13.21 -8.30
CA ALA A 111 1.81 -13.27 -8.81
C ALA A 111 1.01 -14.56 -8.57
N SER A 112 1.65 -15.72 -8.51
CA SER A 112 1.03 -17.04 -8.39
C SER A 112 0.63 -17.41 -6.95
N ALA A 113 1.38 -17.00 -5.92
CA ALA A 113 1.08 -17.39 -4.53
C ALA A 113 -0.05 -16.56 -3.90
N ILE A 114 -0.41 -15.43 -4.52
CA ILE A 114 -1.50 -14.55 -4.07
C ILE A 114 -2.86 -14.96 -4.67
N VAL A 115 -2.87 -15.83 -5.69
CA VAL A 115 -4.13 -16.30 -6.32
C VAL A 115 -4.86 -17.32 -5.44
N HIS A 116 -4.16 -18.06 -4.57
CA HIS A 116 -4.79 -19.04 -3.67
C HIS A 116 -5.08 -18.53 -2.26
N ILE A 117 -4.61 -17.34 -1.91
CA ILE A 117 -4.90 -16.73 -0.62
C ILE A 117 -5.48 -15.36 -0.93
N GLY A 118 -6.80 -15.31 -1.13
CA GLY A 118 -7.49 -14.06 -1.44
C GLY A 118 -6.98 -12.95 -0.53
N LEU A 119 -6.46 -11.86 -1.08
CA LEU A 119 -6.09 -10.66 -0.32
C LEU A 119 -7.30 -10.06 0.44
N ASN A 120 -8.49 -10.58 0.15
CA ASN A 120 -9.70 -10.42 0.94
C ASN A 120 -9.54 -10.92 2.39
N THR A 121 -8.63 -11.88 2.69
CA THR A 121 -8.53 -12.54 4.01
C THR A 121 -7.28 -12.22 4.85
N ARG A 122 -6.22 -11.58 4.31
CA ARG A 122 -5.09 -11.15 5.16
C ARG A 122 -5.40 -9.82 5.82
N LYS A 123 -5.48 -9.82 7.16
CA LYS A 123 -5.60 -8.58 7.94
C LYS A 123 -4.23 -7.88 7.91
N ALA A 124 -4.19 -6.59 7.58
CA ALA A 124 -2.94 -5.82 7.60
C ALA A 124 -2.53 -5.45 9.03
N PRO A 125 -1.24 -5.15 9.30
CA PRO A 125 -0.76 -4.88 10.64
C PRO A 125 -1.50 -3.72 11.32
N MET A 126 -1.47 -3.72 12.66
CA MET A 126 -2.06 -2.66 13.47
C MET A 126 -1.61 -1.27 12.99
N GLY A 127 -2.54 -0.33 12.95
CA GLY A 127 -2.31 1.03 12.41
C GLY A 127 -2.65 1.18 10.92
N THR A 128 -2.94 0.08 10.23
CA THR A 128 -3.39 0.08 8.83
C THR A 128 -4.92 0.02 8.74
N PHE A 129 -5.48 0.70 7.75
CA PHE A 129 -6.89 0.67 7.37
C PHE A 129 -7.00 0.37 5.88
N THR A 130 -8.17 -0.05 5.44
CA THR A 130 -8.53 -0.16 4.01
C THR A 130 -9.66 0.82 3.70
N ALA A 131 -9.70 1.37 2.50
CA ALA A 131 -10.76 2.29 2.07
C ALA A 131 -11.28 1.93 0.67
N ASP A 132 -12.55 2.27 0.43
CA ASP A 132 -13.22 2.10 -0.87
C ASP A 132 -12.74 3.14 -1.89
N ALA A 133 -12.27 4.29 -1.40
CA ALA A 133 -11.62 5.30 -2.21
C ALA A 133 -10.65 6.12 -1.37
N VAL A 134 -9.58 6.61 -1.99
CA VAL A 134 -8.58 7.48 -1.38
C VAL A 134 -8.32 8.65 -2.32
N LYS A 135 -8.30 9.87 -1.78
CA LYS A 135 -7.90 11.08 -2.49
C LYS A 135 -6.67 11.66 -1.81
N LEU A 136 -5.56 11.73 -2.54
CA LEU A 136 -4.36 12.41 -2.04
C LEU A 136 -4.65 13.91 -1.99
N THR A 137 -4.37 14.57 -0.87
CA THR A 137 -4.68 16.00 -0.71
C THR A 137 -3.42 16.85 -0.61
N ARG A 138 -2.49 16.45 0.27
CA ARG A 138 -1.29 17.22 0.58
C ARG A 138 -0.10 16.30 0.74
N LYS A 139 1.00 16.59 0.03
CA LYS A 139 2.28 15.92 0.25
C LYS A 139 2.84 16.35 1.60
N ILE A 140 3.41 15.42 2.34
CA ILE A 140 4.05 15.65 3.63
C ILE A 140 5.48 15.12 3.61
N GLU A 141 6.29 15.66 4.51
CA GLU A 141 7.64 15.19 4.82
C GLU A 141 7.57 14.41 6.14
N LEU A 142 8.30 13.30 6.21
CA LEU A 142 8.46 12.48 7.43
C LEU A 142 9.81 12.78 8.06
#